data_AF-A0A1C3YIN7-F1
#
_entry.id   AF-A0A1C3YIN7-F1
#
_cell.length_a   1.000
_cell.length_b   1.000
_cell.length_c   1.000
_cell.angle_alpha   90.00
_cell.angle_beta   90.00
_cell.angle_gamma   90.00
#
_symmetry.space_group_name_H-M   'P 1'
#
loop_
_entity.id
_entity.type
_entity.pdbx_description
1 polymer ?
#
loop_
_entity_poly.entity_id
_entity_poly.type
_entity_poly.pdbx_seq_one_letter_code
_entity_poly.pdbx_strand_id
1 'polypeptide(L)'
;MTPSMRRTRIVCISDTHNCQVKLPEGDVLIHAGDLTNQGSHAELAKTVAWLEKQDFEAKIVIAGNHDITLDPEFYAEHGLYFHNKNPQSHDECLRLFTSSPSITYLSHGSANISLTSPSGPRTHFKVFGSPYSPRHGLWAFYYDAPQNPSNWSDLTSLWESIPLDTDIVVTHTPPRMHCDETDERRATGCEALRQALWRVRPQLVVCGHIHDGRGAERVMWDLNCRNVAYQEESVVRWEDPGQGNNKTCLVDLTGKKAPSLANDGSHPGRYGTGIRGSDVTAVSHPDESATSPYVFGSGPMDYHASHGTVGLGGDAASPRSDQAALFGRMGRRETCVVNAAIMKSRHPHIGGKQFNKPIVVDIDLPVWEQDGHINDP
;
A
#
# COMPACT_ATOMS: atom_id res chain seq x y z
N MET A 1 -5.64 -9.91 -24.34
CA MET A 1 -5.50 -11.17 -23.57
C MET A 1 -5.47 -10.80 -22.09
N THR A 2 -6.07 -11.60 -21.22
CA THR A 2 -5.90 -11.42 -19.76
C THR A 2 -4.46 -11.77 -19.41
N PRO A 3 -3.71 -10.91 -18.69
CA PRO A 3 -2.33 -11.19 -18.33
C PRO A 3 -2.23 -12.48 -17.53
N SER A 4 -1.19 -13.27 -17.80
CA SER A 4 -0.89 -14.45 -16.99
C SER A 4 -0.53 -14.02 -15.58
N MET A 5 -1.15 -14.65 -14.58
CA MET A 5 -0.93 -14.34 -13.16
C MET A 5 -0.11 -15.45 -12.52
N ARG A 6 0.78 -15.09 -11.60
CA ARG A 6 1.53 -16.06 -10.79
C ARG A 6 1.60 -15.65 -9.34
N ARG A 7 1.51 -16.65 -8.46
CA ARG A 7 1.68 -16.45 -7.03
C ARG A 7 3.04 -15.87 -6.72
N THR A 8 3.02 -14.74 -6.02
CA THR A 8 4.14 -14.07 -5.39
C THR A 8 3.92 -14.08 -3.88
N ARG A 9 4.94 -14.50 -3.13
CA ARG A 9 4.93 -14.53 -1.67
C ARG A 9 5.55 -13.27 -1.10
N ILE A 10 4.75 -12.51 -0.37
CA ILE A 10 5.16 -11.25 0.26
C ILE A 10 5.23 -11.47 1.76
N VAL A 11 6.36 -11.12 2.37
CA VAL A 11 6.55 -11.10 3.82
C VAL A 11 6.35 -9.67 4.30
N CYS A 12 5.35 -9.45 5.15
CA CYS A 12 4.96 -8.15 5.66
C CYS A 12 5.40 -8.01 7.12
N ILE A 13 6.12 -6.92 7.40
CA ILE A 13 6.52 -6.48 8.75
C ILE A 13 6.35 -4.97 8.90
N SER A 14 6.26 -4.51 10.14
CA SER A 14 6.28 -3.10 10.52
C SER A 14 6.66 -3.00 12.01
N ASP A 15 6.97 -1.79 12.49
CA ASP A 15 7.10 -1.51 13.92
C ASP A 15 8.12 -2.43 14.61
N THR A 16 9.27 -2.61 13.96
CA THR A 16 10.33 -3.47 14.49
C THR A 16 11.11 -2.77 15.59
N HIS A 17 11.18 -1.44 15.57
CA HIS A 17 11.81 -0.63 16.62
C HIS A 17 13.20 -1.17 17.04
N ASN A 18 14.13 -1.26 16.07
CA ASN A 18 15.48 -1.85 16.18
C ASN A 18 15.54 -3.37 16.36
N CYS A 19 14.41 -4.08 16.41
CA CYS A 19 14.39 -5.53 16.61
C CYS A 19 14.55 -6.24 15.26
N GLN A 20 15.45 -7.21 15.22
CA GLN A 20 15.67 -8.05 14.04
C GLN A 20 14.96 -9.38 14.27
N VAL A 21 13.89 -9.62 13.51
CA VAL A 21 13.10 -10.85 13.63
C VAL A 21 13.54 -11.89 12.61
N LYS A 22 13.29 -13.17 12.90
CA LYS A 22 13.47 -14.24 11.92
C LYS A 22 12.37 -14.12 10.87
N LEU A 23 12.76 -13.93 9.61
CA LEU A 23 11.84 -13.84 8.49
C LEU A 23 11.64 -15.24 7.86
N PRO A 24 10.41 -15.61 7.49
CA PRO A 24 10.17 -16.76 6.63
C PRO A 24 10.63 -16.48 5.21
N GLU A 25 10.79 -17.53 4.39
CA GLU A 25 11.08 -17.40 2.97
C GLU A 25 9.94 -16.71 2.21
N GLY A 26 10.30 -15.89 1.22
CA GLY A 26 9.38 -15.23 0.31
C GLY A 26 10.10 -14.56 -0.84
N ASP A 27 9.34 -14.01 -1.78
CA ASP A 27 9.88 -13.34 -2.97
C ASP A 27 10.12 -11.85 -2.70
N VAL A 28 9.23 -11.24 -1.91
CA VAL A 28 9.25 -9.80 -1.57
C VAL A 28 9.18 -9.60 -0.06
N LEU A 29 9.98 -8.69 0.47
CA LEU A 29 9.86 -8.18 1.84
C LEU A 29 9.27 -6.76 1.82
N ILE A 30 8.28 -6.49 2.65
CA ILE A 30 7.73 -5.15 2.89
C ILE A 30 7.92 -4.77 4.36
N HIS A 31 8.56 -3.63 4.62
CA HIS A 31 8.62 -3.00 5.94
C HIS A 31 7.84 -1.68 5.96
N ALA A 32 6.71 -1.65 6.69
CA ALA A 32 5.76 -0.53 6.69
C ALA A 32 6.04 0.56 7.75
N GLY A 33 7.32 0.89 7.97
CA GLY A 33 7.73 1.96 8.89
C GLY A 33 8.03 1.51 10.31
N ASP A 34 8.48 2.47 11.13
CA ASP A 34 9.01 2.29 12.48
C ASP A 34 10.10 1.23 12.54
N LEU A 35 11.09 1.45 11.68
CA LEU A 35 12.31 0.63 11.61
C LEU A 35 13.12 0.74 12.91
N THR A 36 13.05 1.91 13.55
CA THR A 36 13.91 2.28 14.68
C THR A 36 13.11 2.78 15.88
N ASN A 37 13.77 3.04 17.02
CA ASN A 37 13.09 3.69 18.15
C ASN A 37 13.11 5.22 18.03
N GLN A 38 14.18 5.80 17.49
CA GLN A 38 14.34 7.26 17.40
C GLN A 38 15.06 7.71 16.13
N GLY A 39 15.22 6.86 15.12
CA GLY A 39 15.72 7.28 13.82
C GLY A 39 17.17 7.73 13.81
N SER A 40 18.00 7.40 14.80
CA SER A 40 19.43 7.74 14.70
C SER A 40 20.09 7.00 13.54
N HIS A 41 21.07 7.61 12.89
CA HIS A 41 21.90 7.04 11.85
C HIS A 41 22.45 5.66 12.25
N ALA A 42 22.86 5.48 13.51
CA ALA A 42 23.35 4.20 13.99
C ALA A 42 22.25 3.11 14.02
N GLU A 43 21.04 3.47 14.42
CA GLU A 43 19.88 2.58 14.37
C GLU A 43 19.52 2.26 12.92
N LEU A 44 19.39 3.27 12.06
CA LEU A 44 19.06 3.12 10.65
C LEU A 44 20.11 2.27 9.92
N ALA A 45 21.40 2.53 10.12
CA ALA A 45 22.48 1.77 9.49
C ALA A 45 22.45 0.29 9.92
N LYS A 46 22.16 0.02 11.19
CA LYS A 46 21.99 -1.35 11.69
C LYS A 46 20.79 -2.05 11.05
N THR A 47 19.68 -1.33 10.85
CA THR A 47 18.48 -1.89 10.23
C THR A 47 18.67 -2.12 8.73
N VAL A 48 19.25 -1.17 7.99
CA VAL A 48 19.60 -1.32 6.57
C VAL A 48 20.53 -2.52 6.38
N ALA A 49 21.61 -2.62 7.15
CA ALA A 49 22.55 -3.74 7.06
C ALA A 49 21.90 -5.10 7.38
N TRP A 50 20.82 -5.13 8.15
CA TRP A 50 20.03 -6.34 8.38
C TRP A 50 19.12 -6.65 7.20
N LEU A 51 18.38 -5.67 6.67
CA LEU A 51 17.51 -5.81 5.50
C LEU A 51 18.30 -6.27 4.26
N GLU A 52 19.47 -5.69 4.02
CA GLU A 52 20.33 -6.07 2.89
C GLU A 52 20.75 -7.55 2.92
N LYS A 53 20.92 -8.13 4.12
CA LYS A 53 21.28 -9.55 4.29
C LYS A 53 20.12 -10.52 4.07
N GLN A 54 18.88 -10.04 4.01
CA GLN A 54 17.73 -10.92 3.83
C GLN A 54 17.64 -11.39 2.38
N ASP A 55 17.36 -12.68 2.18
CA ASP A 55 17.28 -13.31 0.86
C ASP A 55 15.87 -13.13 0.27
N PHE A 56 15.60 -11.90 -0.20
CA PHE A 56 14.40 -11.54 -0.94
C PHE A 56 14.84 -10.83 -2.21
N GLU A 57 14.15 -11.09 -3.32
CA GLU A 57 14.46 -10.47 -4.60
C GLU A 57 14.13 -8.98 -4.60
N ALA A 58 13.06 -8.56 -3.91
CA ALA A 58 12.73 -7.15 -3.69
C ALA A 58 12.46 -6.85 -2.21
N LYS A 59 12.92 -5.68 -1.75
CA LYS A 59 12.70 -5.20 -0.37
C LYS A 59 12.15 -3.78 -0.43
N ILE A 60 10.89 -3.61 -0.08
CA ILE A 60 10.19 -2.32 -0.13
C ILE A 60 10.10 -1.77 1.28
N VAL A 61 10.56 -0.53 1.47
CA VAL A 61 10.69 0.07 2.79
C VAL A 61 10.11 1.49 2.76
N ILE A 62 9.31 1.82 3.77
CA ILE A 62 8.92 3.19 4.10
C ILE A 62 9.40 3.50 5.52
N ALA A 63 9.54 4.79 5.84
CA ALA A 63 9.72 5.25 7.22
C ALA A 63 8.40 5.19 8.01
N GLY A 64 8.49 5.26 9.34
CA GLY A 64 7.38 5.56 10.25
C GLY A 64 7.68 6.76 11.14
N ASN A 65 6.81 7.04 12.10
CA ASN A 65 6.91 8.24 12.93
C ASN A 65 8.12 8.23 13.89
N HIS A 66 8.71 7.06 14.17
CA HIS A 66 9.93 6.92 14.98
C HIS A 66 11.22 7.11 14.19
N ASP A 67 11.18 7.08 12.85
CA ASP A 67 12.36 7.20 12.00
C ASP A 67 12.69 8.67 11.72
N ILE A 68 12.75 9.47 12.79
CA ILE A 68 12.60 10.94 12.75
C ILE A 68 13.62 11.67 11.89
N THR A 69 14.84 11.15 11.71
CA THR A 69 15.86 11.81 10.87
C THR A 69 15.53 11.74 9.38
N LEU A 70 14.58 10.87 8.98
CA LEU A 70 14.11 10.76 7.61
C LEU A 70 13.01 11.79 7.29
N ASP A 71 12.53 12.54 8.27
CA ASP A 71 11.65 13.71 8.10
C ASP A 71 12.48 14.99 8.32
N PRO A 72 12.93 15.67 7.24
CA PRO A 72 13.85 16.79 7.38
C PRO A 72 13.23 18.00 8.08
N GLU A 73 11.93 18.24 7.89
CA GLU A 73 11.23 19.38 8.49
C GLU A 73 11.05 19.14 10.00
N PHE A 74 10.53 17.96 10.38
CA PHE A 74 10.38 17.60 11.79
C PHE A 74 11.74 17.55 12.50
N TYR A 75 12.76 16.97 11.87
CA TYR A 75 14.07 16.83 12.50
C TYR A 75 14.80 18.15 12.66
N ALA A 76 14.64 19.10 11.73
CA ALA A 76 15.19 20.44 11.88
C ALA A 76 14.61 21.17 13.10
N GLU A 77 13.31 21.01 13.36
CA GLU A 77 12.62 21.67 14.47
C GLU A 77 12.82 20.95 15.82
N HIS A 78 12.73 19.62 15.82
CA HIS A 78 12.66 18.82 17.05
C HIS A 78 13.87 17.90 17.27
N GLY A 79 14.80 17.80 16.32
CA GLY A 79 15.92 16.86 16.40
C GLY A 79 16.80 17.02 17.63
N LEU A 80 16.96 18.24 18.16
CA LEU A 80 17.69 18.49 19.41
C LEU A 80 16.97 17.95 20.65
N TYR A 81 15.63 17.85 20.63
CA TYR A 81 14.86 17.25 21.72
C TYR A 81 15.11 15.74 21.79
N PHE A 82 15.21 15.07 20.64
CA PHE A 82 15.42 13.62 20.58
C PHE A 82 16.90 13.22 20.65
N HIS A 83 17.77 13.89 19.90
CA HIS A 83 19.19 13.53 19.74
C HIS A 83 20.16 14.49 20.47
N ASN A 84 19.65 15.39 21.32
CA ASN A 84 20.43 16.32 22.14
C ASN A 84 21.55 17.00 21.35
N LYS A 85 22.77 17.07 21.91
CA LYS A 85 23.94 17.79 21.39
C LYS A 85 24.59 17.14 20.15
N ASN A 86 23.99 16.10 19.58
CA ASN A 86 24.53 15.41 18.41
C ASN A 86 23.48 15.34 17.29
N PRO A 87 23.10 16.49 16.71
CA PRO A 87 22.21 16.52 15.54
C PRO A 87 22.85 15.72 14.40
N GLN A 88 22.02 14.98 13.68
CA GLN A 88 22.46 14.10 12.61
C GLN A 88 22.03 14.64 11.25
N SER A 89 22.73 14.24 10.19
CA SER A 89 22.37 14.67 8.84
C SER A 89 21.22 13.82 8.30
N HIS A 90 20.13 14.49 7.92
CA HIS A 90 19.03 13.87 7.16
C HIS A 90 19.57 13.16 5.91
N ASP A 91 20.41 13.84 5.13
CA ASP A 91 20.96 13.29 3.88
C ASP A 91 21.81 12.05 4.12
N GLU A 92 22.60 12.00 5.20
CA GLU A 92 23.37 10.80 5.55
C GLU A 92 22.45 9.64 5.91
N CYS A 93 21.42 9.90 6.71
CA CYS A 93 20.44 8.90 7.11
C CYS A 93 19.64 8.36 5.92
N LEU A 94 19.18 9.25 5.03
CA LEU A 94 18.45 8.89 3.82
C LEU A 94 19.34 8.10 2.84
N ARG A 95 20.62 8.49 2.71
CA ARG A 95 21.59 7.80 1.83
C ARG A 95 21.77 6.32 2.17
N LEU A 96 21.62 5.92 3.44
CA LEU A 96 21.67 4.51 3.85
C LEU A 96 20.65 3.67 3.06
N PHE A 97 19.48 4.22 2.79
CA PHE A 97 18.42 3.53 2.04
C PHE A 97 18.55 3.72 0.54
N THR A 98 18.73 4.96 0.08
CA THR A 98 18.72 5.29 -1.36
C THR A 98 19.96 4.81 -2.12
N SER A 99 21.07 4.56 -1.41
CA SER A 99 22.28 3.99 -2.00
C SER A 99 22.33 2.45 -1.91
N SER A 100 21.35 1.81 -1.26
CA SER A 100 21.29 0.36 -1.19
C SER A 100 20.85 -0.21 -2.54
N PRO A 101 21.57 -1.20 -3.10
CA PRO A 101 21.18 -1.82 -4.37
C PRO A 101 20.01 -2.79 -4.23
N SER A 102 19.61 -3.15 -3.00
CA SER A 102 18.60 -4.18 -2.74
C SER A 102 17.31 -3.65 -2.10
N ILE A 103 17.29 -2.37 -1.69
CA ILE A 103 16.15 -1.74 -1.04
C ILE A 103 15.52 -0.71 -1.97
N THR A 104 14.22 -0.83 -2.18
CA THR A 104 13.38 0.21 -2.73
C THR A 104 12.78 1.01 -1.58
N TYR A 105 13.36 2.16 -1.27
CA TYR A 105 12.83 3.10 -0.28
C TYR A 105 11.82 4.05 -0.91
N LEU A 106 10.64 4.17 -0.30
CA LEU A 106 9.56 5.04 -0.77
C LEU A 106 9.24 6.08 0.31
N SER A 107 9.20 7.35 -0.09
CA SER A 107 8.78 8.46 0.75
C SER A 107 7.69 9.24 0.04
N HIS A 108 6.44 8.81 0.23
CA HIS A 108 5.26 9.34 -0.45
C HIS A 108 5.40 9.34 -1.98
N GLY A 109 5.60 8.15 -2.55
CA GLY A 109 5.85 7.98 -3.99
C GLY A 109 5.59 6.56 -4.47
N SER A 110 5.70 6.36 -5.79
CA SER A 110 5.48 5.06 -6.43
C SER A 110 6.75 4.47 -7.05
N ALA A 111 6.80 3.15 -7.15
CA ALA A 111 7.79 2.43 -7.93
C ALA A 111 7.15 1.24 -8.66
N ASN A 112 7.72 0.87 -9.81
CA ASN A 112 7.41 -0.40 -10.47
C ASN A 112 8.44 -1.43 -10.02
N ILE A 113 7.97 -2.57 -9.52
CA ILE A 113 8.81 -3.66 -9.04
C ILE A 113 8.71 -4.80 -10.04
N SER A 114 9.86 -5.32 -10.46
CA SER A 114 9.96 -6.45 -11.37
C SER A 114 10.81 -7.54 -10.71
N LEU A 115 10.21 -8.69 -10.50
CA LEU A 115 10.91 -9.91 -10.12
C LEU A 115 11.34 -10.60 -11.42
N THR A 116 12.64 -10.82 -11.57
CA THR A 116 13.32 -11.31 -12.79
C THR A 116 14.01 -12.65 -12.59
N SER A 117 14.14 -13.14 -11.35
CA SER A 117 14.76 -14.42 -11.05
C SER A 117 14.16 -15.53 -11.91
N PRO A 118 14.99 -16.30 -12.66
CA PRO A 118 14.49 -17.38 -13.53
C PRO A 118 13.75 -18.49 -12.77
N SER A 119 14.15 -18.72 -11.51
CA SER A 119 13.50 -19.66 -10.59
C SER A 119 12.36 -19.02 -9.78
N GLY A 120 12.20 -17.70 -9.85
CA GLY A 120 11.21 -16.92 -9.12
C GLY A 120 9.87 -16.78 -9.86
N PRO A 121 8.94 -15.98 -9.30
CA PRO A 121 7.60 -15.84 -9.85
C PRO A 121 7.58 -15.05 -11.16
N ARG A 122 8.63 -14.27 -11.48
CA ARG A 122 8.71 -13.45 -12.70
C ARG A 122 7.54 -12.48 -12.85
N THR A 123 7.10 -11.88 -11.75
CA THR A 123 5.97 -10.96 -11.71
C THR A 123 6.40 -9.50 -11.70
N HIS A 124 5.53 -8.61 -12.15
CA HIS A 124 5.70 -7.16 -12.05
C HIS A 124 4.46 -6.51 -11.43
N PHE A 125 4.66 -5.45 -10.66
CA PHE A 125 3.57 -4.72 -9.99
C PHE A 125 3.99 -3.29 -9.65
N LYS A 126 3.01 -2.40 -9.50
CA LYS A 126 3.22 -1.03 -9.00
C LYS A 126 2.94 -0.95 -7.51
N VAL A 127 3.88 -0.38 -6.77
CA VAL A 127 3.73 -0.08 -5.35
C VAL A 127 3.70 1.43 -5.12
N PHE A 128 2.83 1.90 -4.22
CA PHE A 128 2.88 3.24 -3.65
C PHE A 128 3.26 3.13 -2.17
N GLY A 129 4.19 3.95 -1.69
CA GLY A 129 4.68 3.94 -0.31
C GLY A 129 4.61 5.32 0.33
N SER A 130 4.10 5.45 1.55
CA SER A 130 4.08 6.72 2.29
C SER A 130 4.24 6.56 3.81
N PRO A 131 5.11 7.35 4.45
CA PRO A 131 5.32 7.30 5.90
C PRO A 131 4.26 8.08 6.70
N TYR A 132 3.43 8.88 6.02
CA TYR A 132 2.55 9.84 6.67
C TYR A 132 1.42 9.21 7.48
N SER A 133 1.10 9.84 8.61
CA SER A 133 0.00 9.46 9.50
C SER A 133 -0.72 10.68 10.07
N PRO A 134 -2.01 10.58 10.45
CA PRO A 134 -2.69 11.64 11.17
C PRO A 134 -1.97 11.98 12.49
N ARG A 135 -1.81 13.28 12.79
CA ARG A 135 -1.06 13.72 13.97
C ARG A 135 -1.56 13.10 15.28
N HIS A 136 -0.64 12.48 16.01
CA HIS A 136 -0.87 12.00 17.37
C HIS A 136 0.36 12.22 18.26
N GLY A 137 0.39 13.34 18.97
CA GLY A 137 1.54 13.72 19.79
C GLY A 137 2.68 14.31 18.96
N LEU A 138 3.92 14.19 19.47
CA LEU A 138 5.11 14.80 18.90
C LEU A 138 6.03 13.73 18.29
N TRP A 139 5.80 13.41 17.02
CA TRP A 139 6.64 12.51 16.22
C TRP A 139 6.65 12.94 14.74
N ALA A 140 7.56 12.36 13.97
CA ALA A 140 7.77 12.68 12.56
C ALA A 140 6.62 12.17 11.67
N PHE A 141 6.57 12.67 10.43
CA PHE A 141 5.63 12.25 9.39
C PHE A 141 4.16 12.38 9.78
N TYR A 142 3.84 13.37 10.61
CA TYR A 142 2.47 13.73 10.91
C TYR A 142 1.96 14.84 9.99
N TYR A 143 0.73 14.68 9.52
CA TYR A 143 -0.03 15.76 8.91
C TYR A 143 -1.28 16.06 9.73
N ASP A 144 -1.79 17.27 9.56
CA ASP A 144 -3.00 17.72 10.24
C ASP A 144 -4.23 17.15 9.52
N ALA A 145 -4.85 16.14 10.13
CA ALA A 145 -6.15 15.62 9.72
C ALA A 145 -7.27 16.40 10.43
N PRO A 146 -8.47 16.51 9.83
CA PRO A 146 -9.63 17.12 10.48
C PRO A 146 -9.95 16.45 11.81
N GLN A 147 -10.24 17.26 12.83
CA GLN A 147 -10.67 16.75 14.13
C GLN A 147 -12.00 15.99 14.04
N ASN A 148 -12.87 16.38 13.10
CA ASN A 148 -14.09 15.65 12.79
C ASN A 148 -14.03 15.01 11.38
N PRO A 149 -13.69 13.71 11.29
CA PRO A 149 -13.61 13.00 10.01
C PRO A 149 -14.98 12.79 9.35
N SER A 150 -16.10 13.10 10.03
CA SER A 150 -17.42 13.03 9.40
C SER A 150 -17.71 14.19 8.46
N ASN A 151 -16.86 15.23 8.40
CA ASN A 151 -16.94 16.28 7.40
C ASN A 151 -15.96 16.00 6.25
N TRP A 152 -16.45 15.31 5.22
CA TRP A 152 -15.66 14.76 4.13
C TRP A 152 -14.97 15.84 3.27
N SER A 153 -15.46 17.09 3.30
CA SER A 153 -14.88 18.21 2.54
C SER A 153 -13.54 18.73 3.09
N ASP A 154 -13.23 18.43 4.34
CA ASP A 154 -12.08 19.04 5.04
C ASP A 154 -10.87 18.09 5.06
N LEU A 155 -10.99 16.89 4.49
CA LEU A 155 -9.93 15.89 4.49
C LEU A 155 -8.76 16.32 3.59
N THR A 156 -7.56 15.90 3.97
CA THR A 156 -6.34 16.19 3.22
C THR A 156 -6.37 15.60 1.80
N SER A 157 -5.83 16.32 0.82
CA SER A 157 -5.58 15.81 -0.53
C SER A 157 -4.33 14.93 -0.63
N LEU A 158 -3.60 14.72 0.48
CA LEU A 158 -2.36 13.94 0.53
C LEU A 158 -2.49 12.59 -0.19
N TRP A 159 -3.59 11.87 0.00
CA TRP A 159 -3.79 10.53 -0.55
C TRP A 159 -4.34 10.52 -1.98
N GLU A 160 -4.62 11.68 -2.57
CA GLU A 160 -4.98 11.79 -3.99
C GLU A 160 -3.81 11.41 -4.91
N SER A 161 -2.57 11.51 -4.39
CA SER A 161 -1.34 11.15 -5.11
C SER A 161 -1.19 9.66 -5.37
N ILE A 162 -1.96 8.79 -4.70
CA ILE A 162 -1.95 7.34 -4.97
C ILE A 162 -2.49 7.10 -6.39
N PRO A 163 -1.68 6.59 -7.33
CA PRO A 163 -2.15 6.31 -8.68
C PRO A 163 -3.26 5.26 -8.71
N LEU A 164 -4.22 5.41 -9.63
CA LEU A 164 -5.30 4.43 -9.81
C LEU A 164 -4.78 3.04 -10.24
N ASP A 165 -3.59 2.98 -10.83
CA ASP A 165 -2.93 1.75 -11.25
C ASP A 165 -1.95 1.20 -10.20
N THR A 166 -2.06 1.61 -8.94
CA THR A 166 -1.30 0.98 -7.85
C THR A 166 -1.84 -0.42 -7.54
N ASP A 167 -0.97 -1.42 -7.48
CA ASP A 167 -1.31 -2.80 -7.11
C ASP A 167 -1.22 -3.01 -5.60
N ILE A 168 -0.19 -2.43 -4.98
CA ILE A 168 0.12 -2.54 -3.55
C ILE A 168 0.32 -1.15 -2.97
N VAL A 169 -0.33 -0.86 -1.85
CA VAL A 169 -0.10 0.36 -1.06
C VAL A 169 0.64 -0.02 0.23
N VAL A 170 1.67 0.74 0.58
CA VAL A 170 2.39 0.62 1.84
C VAL A 170 2.28 1.95 2.57
N THR A 171 1.61 1.96 3.72
CA THR A 171 1.45 3.18 4.54
C THR A 171 1.84 2.89 5.96
N HIS A 172 2.42 3.85 6.68
CA HIS A 172 2.69 3.59 8.09
C HIS A 172 1.38 3.51 8.89
N THR A 173 0.46 4.46 8.67
CA THR A 173 -0.87 4.44 9.30
C THR A 173 -1.80 3.40 8.67
N PRO A 174 -2.66 2.72 9.46
CA PRO A 174 -3.75 1.92 8.92
C PRO A 174 -4.90 2.82 8.43
N PRO A 175 -5.69 2.37 7.44
CA PRO A 175 -6.94 3.04 7.10
C PRO A 175 -7.94 2.91 8.24
N ARG A 176 -8.79 3.92 8.43
CA ARG A 176 -9.77 3.95 9.53
C ARG A 176 -10.70 2.73 9.47
N MET A 177 -11.04 2.18 10.64
CA MET A 177 -11.89 1.00 10.84
C MET A 177 -11.29 -0.33 10.37
N HIS A 178 -10.05 -0.36 9.87
CA HIS A 178 -9.42 -1.58 9.37
C HIS A 178 -8.06 -1.80 9.99
N CYS A 179 -7.94 -2.84 10.82
CA CYS A 179 -6.71 -3.17 11.53
C CYS A 179 -6.10 -1.96 12.28
N ASP A 180 -6.96 -1.10 12.82
CA ASP A 180 -6.62 0.18 13.45
C ASP A 180 -7.18 0.34 14.87
N GLU A 181 -7.69 -0.77 15.43
CA GLU A 181 -8.25 -0.78 16.78
C GLU A 181 -7.13 -0.75 17.82
N THR A 182 -7.31 0.11 18.81
CA THR A 182 -6.47 0.21 20.01
C THR A 182 -7.06 -0.60 21.17
N ASP A 183 -6.30 -0.84 22.24
CA ASP A 183 -6.80 -1.44 23.49
C ASP A 183 -8.06 -0.75 24.06
N GLU A 184 -8.28 0.54 23.76
CA GLU A 184 -9.47 1.30 24.16
C GLU A 184 -10.70 1.05 23.26
N ARG A 185 -10.60 0.11 22.32
CA ARG A 185 -11.61 -0.23 21.30
C ARG A 185 -12.05 0.95 20.45
N ARG A 186 -11.11 1.85 20.15
CA ARG A 186 -11.33 2.99 19.26
C ARG A 186 -10.53 2.79 17.99
N ALA A 187 -11.18 3.07 16.86
CA ALA A 187 -10.57 3.19 15.55
C ALA A 187 -9.80 4.51 15.47
N THR A 188 -8.48 4.42 15.29
CA THR A 188 -7.57 5.58 15.20
C THR A 188 -6.91 5.71 13.83
N GLY A 189 -7.31 4.89 12.86
CA GLY A 189 -6.80 4.91 11.51
C GLY A 189 -7.24 6.14 10.72
N CYS A 190 -6.66 6.27 9.54
CA CYS A 190 -6.82 7.41 8.67
C CYS A 190 -8.06 7.31 7.76
N GLU A 191 -9.01 8.24 7.93
CA GLU A 191 -10.23 8.28 7.10
C GLU A 191 -9.95 8.71 5.65
N ALA A 192 -9.07 9.71 5.45
CA ALA A 192 -8.69 10.17 4.11
C ALA A 192 -8.01 9.04 3.31
N LEU A 193 -7.20 8.20 3.98
CA LEU A 193 -6.62 7.00 3.38
C LEU A 193 -7.69 5.97 3.04
N ARG A 194 -8.64 5.70 3.94
CA ARG A 194 -9.76 4.76 3.66
C ARG A 194 -10.52 5.16 2.39
N GLN A 195 -10.79 6.45 2.20
CA GLN A 195 -11.44 6.97 0.99
C GLN A 195 -10.57 6.84 -0.26
N ALA A 196 -9.28 7.12 -0.15
CA ALA A 196 -8.35 6.91 -1.26
C ALA A 196 -8.24 5.42 -1.64
N LEU A 197 -8.30 4.51 -0.67
CA LEU A 197 -8.35 3.07 -0.92
C LEU A 197 -9.65 2.63 -1.56
N TRP A 198 -10.80 3.20 -1.17
CA TRP A 198 -12.05 2.98 -1.90
C TRP A 198 -11.94 3.46 -3.36
N ARG A 199 -11.22 4.56 -3.63
CA ARG A 199 -10.99 5.09 -4.98
C ARG A 199 -10.06 4.20 -5.83
N VAL A 200 -8.91 3.81 -5.26
CA VAL A 200 -7.82 3.12 -5.98
C VAL A 200 -8.02 1.60 -6.00
N ARG A 201 -8.55 1.05 -4.89
CA ARG A 201 -8.79 -0.38 -4.66
C ARG A 201 -7.56 -1.24 -4.99
N PRO A 202 -6.40 -1.00 -4.33
CA PRO A 202 -5.24 -1.86 -4.50
C PRO A 202 -5.57 -3.28 -4.02
N GLN A 203 -4.83 -4.28 -4.50
CA GLN A 203 -5.05 -5.66 -4.09
C GLN A 203 -4.60 -5.88 -2.63
N LEU A 204 -3.52 -5.22 -2.23
CA LEU A 204 -2.91 -5.32 -0.91
C LEU A 204 -2.57 -3.93 -0.36
N VAL A 205 -2.86 -3.72 0.93
CA VAL A 205 -2.38 -2.60 1.73
C VAL A 205 -1.59 -3.18 2.90
N VAL A 206 -0.34 -2.74 3.07
CA VAL A 206 0.49 -3.13 4.22
C VAL A 206 0.74 -1.90 5.08
N CYS A 207 0.41 -2.01 6.37
CA CYS A 207 0.57 -0.95 7.34
C CYS A 207 1.11 -1.43 8.70
N GLY A 208 1.19 -0.50 9.65
CA GLY A 208 1.67 -0.74 11.01
C GLY A 208 1.09 0.29 11.98
N HIS A 209 1.94 0.91 12.78
CA HIS A 209 1.68 2.06 13.67
C HIS A 209 0.79 1.75 14.88
N ILE A 210 -0.36 1.10 14.66
CA ILE A 210 -1.29 0.69 15.70
C ILE A 210 -1.02 -0.76 16.05
N HIS A 211 -0.16 -1.00 17.05
CA HIS A 211 0.35 -2.34 17.38
C HIS A 211 -0.75 -3.35 17.72
N ASP A 212 -1.79 -2.90 18.44
CA ASP A 212 -2.93 -3.76 18.83
C ASP A 212 -3.82 -4.10 17.64
N GLY A 213 -3.74 -3.30 16.57
CA GLY A 213 -4.46 -3.50 15.32
C GLY A 213 -3.84 -4.59 14.44
N ARG A 214 -2.73 -5.22 14.86
CA ARG A 214 -2.05 -6.31 14.14
C ARG A 214 -3.05 -7.38 13.68
N GLY A 215 -3.13 -7.57 12.36
CA GLY A 215 -4.11 -8.47 11.77
C GLY A 215 -4.22 -8.30 10.26
N ALA A 216 -5.24 -8.92 9.69
CA ALA A 216 -5.60 -8.71 8.30
C ALA A 216 -7.12 -8.70 8.11
N GLU A 217 -7.59 -7.90 7.17
CA GLU A 217 -8.99 -7.80 6.77
C GLU A 217 -9.10 -7.76 5.25
N ARG A 218 -10.14 -8.37 4.71
CA ARG A 218 -10.55 -8.20 3.31
C ARG A 218 -11.77 -7.31 3.26
N VAL A 219 -11.63 -6.19 2.56
CA VAL A 219 -12.67 -5.17 2.44
C VAL A 219 -13.26 -5.25 1.04
N MET A 220 -14.56 -5.47 0.95
CA MET A 220 -15.34 -5.35 -0.28
C MET A 220 -15.91 -3.95 -0.37
N TRP A 221 -15.58 -3.23 -1.43
CA TRP A 221 -16.05 -1.86 -1.65
C TRP A 221 -17.40 -1.85 -2.38
N ASP A 222 -18.36 -1.08 -1.88
CA ASP A 222 -19.63 -0.84 -2.55
C ASP A 222 -19.46 0.30 -3.56
N LEU A 223 -19.53 -0.05 -4.84
CA LEU A 223 -19.43 0.89 -5.96
C LEU A 223 -20.81 1.30 -6.51
N ASN A 224 -21.88 0.67 -6.04
CA ASN A 224 -23.22 0.79 -6.58
C ASN A 224 -24.10 1.74 -5.76
N CYS A 225 -23.79 1.95 -4.47
CA CYS A 225 -24.55 2.87 -3.64
C CYS A 225 -24.29 4.34 -4.02
N ARG A 226 -25.26 4.96 -4.69
CA ARG A 226 -25.17 6.36 -5.14
C ARG A 226 -25.34 7.40 -4.03
N ASN A 227 -25.89 6.99 -2.88
CA ASN A 227 -26.30 7.90 -1.80
C ASN A 227 -25.32 7.90 -0.61
N VAL A 228 -24.37 6.96 -0.56
CA VAL A 228 -23.37 6.86 0.49
C VAL A 228 -22.01 6.76 -0.18
N ALA A 229 -21.22 7.82 -0.11
CA ALA A 229 -19.90 7.84 -0.69
C ALA A 229 -18.95 6.91 0.09
N TYR A 230 -18.03 6.25 -0.62
CA TYR A 230 -16.96 5.43 -0.04
C TYR A 230 -17.46 4.30 0.86
N GLN A 231 -18.62 3.74 0.53
CA GLN A 231 -19.25 2.67 1.30
C GLN A 231 -18.50 1.34 1.13
N GLU A 232 -18.46 0.57 2.22
CA GLU A 232 -18.01 -0.82 2.25
C GLU A 232 -19.24 -1.73 2.19
N GLU A 233 -19.20 -2.74 1.33
CA GLU A 233 -20.24 -3.76 1.23
C GLU A 233 -20.08 -4.82 2.33
N SER A 234 -18.84 -5.24 2.60
CA SER A 234 -18.54 -6.22 3.65
C SER A 234 -17.06 -6.21 4.04
N VAL A 235 -16.78 -6.73 5.24
CA VAL A 235 -15.41 -6.93 5.76
C VAL A 235 -15.30 -8.35 6.28
N VAL A 236 -14.29 -9.09 5.81
CA VAL A 236 -13.96 -10.42 6.30
C VAL A 236 -12.65 -10.34 7.08
N ARG A 237 -12.71 -10.61 8.38
CA ARG A 237 -11.52 -10.65 9.24
C ARG A 237 -10.77 -11.95 9.06
N TRP A 238 -9.45 -11.86 8.98
CA TRP A 238 -8.57 -13.03 8.93
C TRP A 238 -8.39 -13.66 10.32
N GLU A 239 -8.51 -14.97 10.37
CA GLU A 239 -8.10 -15.77 11.53
C GLU A 239 -6.67 -16.27 11.33
N ASP A 240 -5.76 -15.92 12.24
CA ASP A 240 -4.35 -16.24 12.09
C ASP A 240 -4.09 -17.76 12.26
N PRO A 241 -3.75 -18.51 11.20
CA PRO A 241 -3.48 -19.95 11.31
C PRO A 241 -2.21 -20.25 12.12
N GLY A 242 -1.34 -19.26 12.28
CA GLY A 242 -0.14 -19.31 13.10
C GLY A 242 -0.38 -18.96 14.58
N GLN A 243 -1.57 -18.51 14.98
CA GLN A 243 -1.78 -18.07 16.34
C GLN A 243 -1.56 -19.21 17.35
N GLY A 244 -0.76 -18.94 18.38
CA GLY A 244 -0.44 -19.90 19.45
C GLY A 244 0.35 -21.13 19.01
N ASN A 245 0.91 -21.14 17.79
CA ASN A 245 1.63 -22.31 17.25
C ASN A 245 2.80 -21.92 16.33
N ASN A 246 3.51 -22.91 15.76
CA ASN A 246 4.70 -22.69 14.92
C ASN A 246 4.41 -22.52 13.43
N LYS A 247 3.14 -22.56 13.00
CA LYS A 247 2.76 -22.34 11.60
C LYS A 247 2.99 -20.88 11.20
N THR A 248 3.20 -20.67 9.91
CA THR A 248 3.25 -19.35 9.29
C THR A 248 1.91 -18.62 9.48
N CYS A 249 1.98 -17.34 9.81
CA CYS A 249 0.85 -16.41 9.81
C CYS A 249 0.46 -16.08 8.35
N LEU A 250 -0.20 -17.01 7.67
CA LEU A 250 -0.49 -16.94 6.25
C LEU A 250 -1.86 -16.28 5.97
N VAL A 251 -1.85 -15.26 5.12
CA VAL A 251 -2.99 -14.73 4.38
C VAL A 251 -2.89 -15.25 2.94
N ASP A 252 -3.85 -16.07 2.52
CA ASP A 252 -3.88 -16.61 1.14
C ASP A 252 -4.94 -15.87 0.32
N LEU A 253 -4.49 -15.15 -0.71
CA LEU A 253 -5.32 -14.39 -1.64
C LEU A 253 -5.44 -15.07 -3.02
N THR A 254 -4.86 -16.27 -3.18
CA THR A 254 -4.73 -16.99 -4.47
C THR A 254 -5.89 -17.93 -4.80
N GLY A 255 -6.89 -18.07 -3.92
CA GLY A 255 -7.97 -19.05 -4.13
C GLY A 255 -7.64 -20.48 -3.65
N LYS A 256 -6.40 -20.76 -3.21
CA LYS A 256 -5.99 -22.14 -2.88
C LYS A 256 -6.50 -22.64 -1.52
N LYS A 257 -6.44 -21.80 -0.48
CA LYS A 257 -6.90 -22.13 0.88
C LYS A 257 -8.04 -21.23 1.37
N ALA A 258 -8.24 -20.10 0.71
CA ALA A 258 -9.32 -19.15 0.95
C ALA A 258 -9.77 -18.59 -0.41
N PRO A 259 -10.98 -17.99 -0.52
CA PRO A 259 -11.44 -17.41 -1.79
C PRO A 259 -10.42 -16.44 -2.37
N SER A 260 -10.24 -16.41 -3.70
CA SER A 260 -9.40 -15.41 -4.35
C SER A 260 -10.00 -14.01 -4.17
N LEU A 261 -9.18 -12.97 -4.39
CA LEU A 261 -9.70 -11.60 -4.44
C LEU A 261 -10.69 -11.43 -5.61
N ALA A 262 -11.84 -10.79 -5.36
CA ALA A 262 -12.83 -10.45 -6.37
C ALA A 262 -12.39 -9.24 -7.21
N ASN A 263 -11.27 -9.40 -7.92
CA ASN A 263 -10.57 -8.34 -8.65
C ASN A 263 -10.37 -8.68 -10.15
N ASP A 264 -10.83 -9.85 -10.59
CA ASP A 264 -10.68 -10.35 -11.97
C ASP A 264 -11.72 -9.79 -12.95
N GLY A 265 -12.64 -8.95 -12.47
CA GLY A 265 -13.73 -8.38 -13.28
C GLY A 265 -14.83 -9.37 -13.64
N SER A 266 -14.83 -10.58 -13.09
CA SER A 266 -15.95 -11.51 -13.24
C SER A 266 -17.13 -11.06 -12.39
N HIS A 267 -18.25 -10.70 -13.04
CA HIS A 267 -19.51 -10.43 -12.35
C HIS A 267 -20.29 -11.75 -12.17
N PRO A 268 -20.47 -12.28 -10.95
CA PRO A 268 -21.44 -13.35 -10.70
C PRO A 268 -22.87 -12.78 -10.62
N GLY A 269 -23.26 -11.96 -11.59
CA GLY A 269 -24.40 -11.05 -11.46
C GLY A 269 -25.18 -10.77 -12.74
N ARG A 270 -25.36 -11.76 -13.62
CA ARG A 270 -26.49 -11.80 -14.57
C ARG A 270 -26.93 -13.24 -14.76
N TYR A 271 -27.72 -13.75 -13.82
CA TYR A 271 -28.64 -14.83 -14.16
C TYR A 271 -29.61 -14.29 -15.22
N GLY A 272 -29.53 -14.88 -16.41
CA GLY A 272 -30.35 -14.50 -17.55
C GLY A 272 -31.82 -14.75 -17.26
N THR A 273 -32.63 -13.71 -17.33
CA THR A 273 -34.01 -13.84 -17.77
C THR A 273 -34.03 -13.51 -19.25
N GLY A 274 -34.02 -14.55 -20.07
CA GLY A 274 -34.21 -14.42 -21.50
C GLY A 274 -35.58 -13.83 -21.80
N ILE A 275 -35.61 -12.73 -22.55
CA ILE A 275 -36.74 -12.39 -23.42
C ILE A 275 -36.18 -12.05 -24.79
N ARG A 276 -36.69 -12.79 -25.78
CA ARG A 276 -36.38 -12.73 -27.20
C ARG A 276 -36.74 -11.37 -27.81
N GLY A 277 -35.81 -10.86 -28.61
CA GLY A 277 -36.03 -10.35 -29.98
C GLY A 277 -36.90 -9.12 -30.19
N SER A 278 -36.32 -8.04 -30.72
CA SER A 278 -36.56 -7.59 -32.09
C SER A 278 -35.65 -6.41 -32.46
N ASP A 279 -35.32 -6.37 -33.75
CA ASP A 279 -34.47 -5.41 -34.46
C ASP A 279 -34.74 -3.94 -34.15
N VAL A 280 -33.67 -3.13 -34.02
CA VAL A 280 -33.60 -1.81 -34.68
C VAL A 280 -32.15 -1.47 -35.04
N THR A 281 -32.03 -0.95 -36.24
CA THR A 281 -30.89 -0.57 -37.08
C THR A 281 -29.91 0.48 -36.52
N ALA A 282 -28.68 0.39 -37.03
CA ALA A 282 -27.60 1.38 -36.93
C ALA A 282 -28.01 2.79 -37.37
N VAL A 283 -27.55 3.82 -36.62
CA VAL A 283 -27.41 5.20 -37.11
C VAL A 283 -26.19 5.88 -36.45
N SER A 284 -25.58 6.71 -37.27
CA SER A 284 -24.34 7.50 -37.27
C SER A 284 -24.03 8.45 -36.09
N HIS A 285 -22.72 8.73 -35.97
CA HIS A 285 -22.11 9.89 -35.30
C HIS A 285 -22.71 11.23 -35.74
N PRO A 286 -22.56 12.26 -34.89
CA PRO A 286 -21.80 13.42 -35.36
C PRO A 286 -20.75 13.94 -34.37
N ASP A 287 -19.80 14.60 -35.01
CA ASP A 287 -18.68 15.42 -34.56
C ASP A 287 -19.17 16.74 -33.92
N GLU A 288 -18.42 17.27 -32.94
CA GLU A 288 -17.97 18.68 -32.88
C GLU A 288 -17.38 19.07 -31.52
N SER A 289 -16.10 19.42 -31.59
CA SER A 289 -15.34 20.48 -30.92
C SER A 289 -15.91 21.23 -29.69
N ALA A 290 -15.10 21.28 -28.63
CA ALA A 290 -14.95 22.49 -27.82
C ALA A 290 -13.50 22.62 -27.33
N THR A 291 -12.91 23.76 -27.66
CA THR A 291 -11.54 24.21 -27.40
C THR A 291 -11.39 24.86 -26.03
N SER A 292 -10.24 24.68 -25.37
CA SER A 292 -9.63 25.73 -24.52
C SER A 292 -8.24 25.37 -23.99
N PRO A 293 -7.43 26.37 -23.62
CA PRO A 293 -6.00 26.43 -23.91
C PRO A 293 -5.15 26.12 -22.67
N TYR A 294 -3.84 25.94 -22.81
CA TYR A 294 -2.79 26.71 -22.12
C TYR A 294 -1.41 26.13 -22.49
N VAL A 295 -0.44 27.05 -22.55
CA VAL A 295 0.79 27.03 -23.33
C VAL A 295 1.98 26.54 -22.49
N PHE A 296 2.89 25.81 -23.13
CA PHE A 296 4.19 25.37 -22.61
C PHE A 296 5.11 26.55 -22.22
N GLY A 297 5.74 26.45 -21.06
CA GLY A 297 6.86 27.29 -20.63
C GLY A 297 8.04 26.42 -20.17
N SER A 298 9.19 26.62 -20.79
CA SER A 298 10.45 25.87 -20.68
C SER A 298 11.39 26.38 -19.56
N GLY A 299 11.92 25.48 -18.72
CA GLY A 299 13.04 25.72 -17.79
C GLY A 299 13.36 24.48 -16.91
N PRO A 300 14.62 24.24 -16.47
CA PRO A 300 15.19 22.88 -16.51
C PRO A 300 15.42 22.15 -15.17
N MET A 301 15.65 20.84 -15.32
CA MET A 301 16.20 19.79 -14.43
C MET A 301 15.17 18.79 -13.86
N ASP A 302 15.12 17.67 -14.58
CA ASP A 302 14.20 16.54 -14.48
C ASP A 302 14.39 15.67 -13.23
N TYR A 303 13.31 15.52 -12.47
CA TYR A 303 12.96 14.25 -11.83
C TYR A 303 11.68 13.76 -12.52
N HIS A 304 11.79 12.72 -13.34
CA HIS A 304 10.64 12.06 -13.97
C HIS A 304 9.82 11.31 -12.90
N ALA A 305 9.06 12.06 -12.10
CA ALA A 305 7.87 11.54 -11.44
C ALA A 305 6.84 11.33 -12.56
N SER A 306 6.61 10.09 -12.97
CA SER A 306 5.51 9.78 -13.89
C SER A 306 4.22 10.30 -13.25
N HIS A 307 3.63 11.35 -13.84
CA HIS A 307 2.35 11.89 -13.41
C HIS A 307 1.28 10.79 -13.57
N GLY A 308 1.02 10.06 -12.47
CA GLY A 308 -0.09 9.12 -12.37
C GLY A 308 -1.40 9.88 -12.38
N THR A 309 -2.38 9.40 -13.12
CA THR A 309 -3.61 10.12 -13.35
C THR A 309 -4.53 10.12 -12.13
N VAL A 310 -5.00 11.31 -11.75
CA VAL A 310 -5.80 11.58 -10.54
C VAL A 310 -7.30 11.36 -10.80
N GLY A 311 -7.67 10.31 -11.55
CA GLY A 311 -9.06 10.07 -11.95
C GLY A 311 -10.00 9.82 -10.76
N LEU A 312 -11.29 10.14 -10.93
CA LEU A 312 -12.35 9.73 -10.00
C LEU A 312 -12.55 8.22 -10.13
N GLY A 313 -12.07 7.46 -9.15
CA GLY A 313 -12.15 5.99 -9.09
C GLY A 313 -13.56 5.42 -8.89
N GLY A 314 -14.59 5.99 -9.52
CA GLY A 314 -15.96 5.51 -9.50
C GLY A 314 -16.20 4.26 -10.36
N ASP A 315 -17.47 3.99 -10.68
CA ASP A 315 -17.87 2.93 -11.62
C ASP A 315 -17.04 3.00 -12.90
N ALA A 316 -16.41 1.88 -13.26
CA ALA A 316 -15.62 1.73 -14.47
C ALA A 316 -16.43 2.04 -15.74
N ALA A 317 -17.76 1.84 -15.72
CA ALA A 317 -18.65 2.21 -16.82
C ALA A 317 -18.97 3.72 -16.89
N SER A 318 -18.53 4.53 -15.91
CA SER A 318 -18.79 5.97 -15.87
C SER A 318 -17.92 6.72 -16.88
N PRO A 319 -18.48 7.67 -17.67
CA PRO A 319 -17.72 8.56 -18.54
C PRO A 319 -16.76 9.51 -17.81
N ARG A 320 -16.89 9.61 -16.47
CA ARG A 320 -16.01 10.43 -15.60
C ARG A 320 -14.84 9.63 -15.01
N SER A 321 -14.80 8.32 -15.26
CA SER A 321 -13.69 7.47 -14.86
C SER A 321 -12.53 7.60 -15.85
N ASP A 322 -11.30 7.59 -15.34
CA ASP A 322 -10.12 7.54 -16.20
C ASP A 322 -9.97 6.12 -16.77
N GLN A 323 -10.65 5.88 -17.89
CA GLN A 323 -10.70 4.57 -18.52
C GLN A 323 -9.33 4.07 -18.96
N ALA A 324 -8.39 4.97 -19.28
CA ALA A 324 -7.03 4.59 -19.67
C ALA A 324 -6.23 4.08 -18.46
N ALA A 325 -6.33 4.76 -17.31
CA ALA A 325 -5.71 4.30 -16.06
C ALA A 325 -6.32 3.00 -15.52
N LEU A 326 -7.61 2.79 -15.76
CA LEU A 326 -8.37 1.64 -15.29
C LEU A 326 -8.37 0.47 -16.28
N PHE A 327 -7.78 0.60 -17.47
CA PHE A 327 -7.80 -0.44 -18.51
C PHE A 327 -7.16 -1.75 -18.01
N GLY A 328 -7.88 -2.87 -18.14
CA GLY A 328 -7.48 -4.17 -17.59
C GLY A 328 -7.62 -4.30 -16.05
N ARG A 329 -8.09 -3.25 -15.37
CA ARG A 329 -8.24 -3.14 -13.91
C ARG A 329 -9.66 -2.74 -13.49
N MET A 330 -10.59 -2.69 -14.44
CA MET A 330 -12.00 -2.30 -14.29
C MET A 330 -12.88 -3.24 -13.44
N GLY A 331 -12.27 -4.13 -12.65
CA GLY A 331 -12.96 -5.15 -11.85
C GLY A 331 -12.53 -5.21 -10.39
N ARG A 332 -11.65 -4.32 -9.92
CA ARG A 332 -11.20 -4.35 -8.52
C ARG A 332 -12.32 -3.93 -7.59
N ARG A 333 -12.73 -4.85 -6.73
CA ARG A 333 -13.76 -4.63 -5.70
C ARG A 333 -13.25 -4.93 -4.30
N GLU A 334 -12.15 -5.67 -4.18
CA GLU A 334 -11.59 -6.03 -2.89
C GLU A 334 -10.17 -5.50 -2.67
N THR A 335 -9.92 -5.11 -1.43
CA THR A 335 -8.59 -4.80 -0.92
C THR A 335 -8.32 -5.62 0.32
N CYS A 336 -7.16 -6.29 0.39
CA CYS A 336 -6.69 -6.88 1.64
C CYS A 336 -5.85 -5.85 2.41
N VAL A 337 -6.25 -5.50 3.62
CA VAL A 337 -5.49 -4.66 4.54
C VAL A 337 -4.75 -5.56 5.52
N VAL A 338 -3.45 -5.33 5.69
CA VAL A 338 -2.58 -6.08 6.59
C VAL A 338 -1.86 -5.08 7.49
N ASN A 339 -2.19 -5.06 8.78
CA ASN A 339 -1.36 -4.40 9.78
C ASN A 339 -0.29 -5.39 10.25
N ALA A 340 0.95 -5.11 9.90
CA ALA A 340 2.09 -6.00 10.06
C ALA A 340 2.96 -5.68 11.29
N ALA A 341 2.42 -4.97 12.29
CA ALA A 341 3.15 -4.58 13.50
C ALA A 341 3.78 -5.79 14.22
N ILE A 342 5.11 -5.75 14.36
CA ILE A 342 5.91 -6.79 15.00
C ILE A 342 5.97 -6.57 16.51
N MET A 343 6.18 -5.35 16.98
CA MET A 343 6.11 -5.06 18.41
C MET A 343 4.66 -5.25 18.90
N LYS A 344 4.48 -5.98 20.00
CA LYS A 344 3.16 -6.21 20.62
C LYS A 344 2.97 -5.40 21.91
N SER A 345 4.03 -5.23 22.70
CA SER A 345 3.96 -4.62 24.02
C SER A 345 4.25 -3.13 23.96
N ARG A 346 3.30 -2.30 24.41
CA ARG A 346 3.50 -0.86 24.64
C ARG A 346 4.48 -0.63 25.80
N HIS A 347 5.21 0.48 25.78
CA HIS A 347 6.04 0.90 26.91
C HIS A 347 5.16 1.58 27.98
N PRO A 348 5.38 1.34 29.30
CA PRO A 348 6.35 0.42 29.91
C PRO A 348 5.89 -1.06 29.82
N HIS A 349 6.81 -1.95 29.47
CA HIS A 349 6.51 -3.36 29.21
C HIS A 349 6.24 -4.15 30.49
N ILE A 350 4.97 -4.32 30.85
CA ILE A 350 4.59 -5.25 31.93
C ILE A 350 4.80 -6.69 31.41
N GLY A 351 5.82 -7.39 31.92
CA GLY A 351 6.14 -8.77 31.50
C GLY A 351 7.17 -8.91 30.37
N GLY A 352 7.85 -7.83 29.98
CA GLY A 352 8.90 -7.85 28.94
C GLY A 352 8.39 -7.59 27.52
N LYS A 353 9.33 -7.40 26.58
CA LYS A 353 8.99 -7.15 25.16
C LYS A 353 8.37 -8.40 24.53
N GLN A 354 7.19 -8.25 23.94
CA GLN A 354 6.52 -9.29 23.16
C GLN A 354 6.52 -8.94 21.69
N PHE A 355 6.62 -9.95 20.84
CA PHE A 355 6.69 -9.79 19.39
C PHE A 355 5.68 -10.69 18.68
N ASN A 356 5.04 -10.16 17.65
CA ASN A 356 4.24 -10.90 16.69
C ASN A 356 5.16 -11.53 15.64
N LYS A 357 4.70 -12.63 15.04
CA LYS A 357 5.36 -13.20 13.86
C LYS A 357 5.06 -12.34 12.62
N PRO A 358 5.97 -12.27 11.64
CA PRO A 358 5.69 -11.69 10.33
C PRO A 358 4.43 -12.30 9.70
N ILE A 359 3.62 -11.46 9.04
CA ILE A 359 2.49 -11.93 8.22
C ILE A 359 3.05 -12.29 6.84
N VAL A 360 2.65 -13.44 6.31
CA VAL A 360 2.99 -13.85 4.95
C VAL A 360 1.74 -13.78 4.10
N VAL A 361 1.81 -13.11 2.97
CA VAL A 361 0.73 -12.97 2.00
C VAL A 361 1.12 -13.72 0.73
N ASP A 362 0.33 -14.72 0.35
CA ASP A 362 0.40 -15.31 -0.98
C ASP A 362 -0.63 -14.58 -1.87
N ILE A 363 -0.18 -13.90 -2.92
CA ILE A 363 -1.01 -13.11 -3.84
C ILE A 363 -0.64 -13.41 -5.30
N ASP A 364 -1.61 -13.44 -6.20
CA ASP A 364 -1.35 -13.61 -7.62
C ASP A 364 -1.09 -12.24 -8.27
N LEU A 365 0.07 -12.08 -8.94
CA LEU A 365 0.47 -10.84 -9.61
C LEU A 365 0.78 -11.09 -11.10
N PRO A 366 0.69 -10.05 -11.97
CA PRO A 366 0.95 -10.19 -13.39
C PRO A 366 2.39 -10.64 -13.69
N VAL A 367 2.55 -11.63 -14.56
CA VAL A 367 3.85 -12.06 -15.10
C VAL A 367 4.27 -11.06 -16.18
N TRP A 368 5.54 -10.68 -16.24
CA TRP A 368 6.04 -9.94 -17.41
C TRP A 368 6.10 -10.91 -18.60
N GLU A 369 5.34 -10.63 -19.67
CA GLU A 369 5.50 -11.36 -20.92
C GLU A 369 6.87 -11.00 -21.50
N GLN A 370 7.73 -11.98 -21.75
CA GLN A 370 8.89 -11.74 -22.62
C GLN A 370 8.31 -11.34 -23.97
N ASP A 371 8.62 -10.13 -24.44
CA ASP A 371 8.40 -9.77 -25.83
C ASP A 371 8.87 -10.93 -26.69
N GLY A 372 7.93 -11.51 -27.43
CA GLY A 372 8.15 -12.69 -28.24
C GLY A 372 9.20 -12.40 -29.32
N HIS A 373 10.47 -12.64 -29.01
CA HIS A 373 11.46 -12.98 -30.01
C HIS A 373 11.51 -14.49 -30.13
N ILE A 374 10.55 -15.03 -30.88
CA ILE A 374 10.82 -16.20 -31.71
C ILE A 374 11.77 -15.71 -32.80
N ASN A 375 13.06 -15.90 -32.59
CA ASN A 375 14.06 -15.97 -33.65
C ASN A 375 14.97 -17.13 -33.30
N ASP A 376 14.55 -18.34 -33.69
CA ASP A 376 15.46 -19.43 -33.97
C ASP A 376 15.20 -19.84 -35.43
N PRO A 377 16.19 -19.80 -36.33
CA PRO A 377 16.17 -20.59 -37.55
C PRO A 377 16.48 -22.07 -37.28
#